data_AF-A0A0L8JL25-F1
#
_entry.id   AF-A0A0L8JL25-F1
#
_cell.length_a   1.000
_cell.length_b   1.000
_cell.length_c   1.000
_cell.angle_alpha   90.00
_cell.angle_beta   90.00
_cell.angle_gamma   90.00
#
_symmetry.space_group_name_H-M   'P 1'
#
loop_
_entity.id
_entity.type
_entity.pdbx_description
1 polymer ?
#
loop_
_entity_poly.entity_id
_entity_poly.type
_entity_poly.pdbx_seq_one_letter_code
_entity_poly.pdbx_strand_id
1 'polypeptide(L)'
;MPRGRHRHSPPLHKLLPPSAVAGAAVVCAAAAWLPGDLVVVRLLAAAAAAAAVTGAVLMRSWDRSAGLRVAELDRARTADQWKAEERTAELESDLDESRALRAKLDAKLRAKRVELAGLRGEHADLLRRYATAETERASALEGRRVLALETTGAADAKALPAASTPTPEAYRRAAQALRDLPRNAAAQQARRTTEAARARDLAERARETEEPQGKHAAAAGSEHARPAAALALPAAAPAALPAVPTASAIVPYAARRPVPRPEGGFDFFGTQKAAAAIEAVQHTDLADVVGEEALAAPFLTPVGPPPGAIGHVIDLTAHDETEQLDVATLRDAVNS
;
A
#
# COMPACT_ATOMS: atom_id res chain seq x y z
N MET A 1 14.63 7.74 23.59
CA MET A 1 14.83 8.00 25.03
C MET A 1 15.81 9.16 25.22
N PRO A 2 15.34 10.39 25.43
CA PRO A 2 16.25 11.49 25.69
C PRO A 2 16.69 11.41 27.15
N ARG A 3 17.92 10.93 27.37
CA ARG A 3 18.61 11.06 28.66
C ARG A 3 19.11 12.49 28.81
N GLY A 4 18.18 13.41 29.04
CA GLY A 4 18.46 14.78 29.47
C GLY A 4 18.93 14.77 30.92
N ARG A 5 20.21 14.43 31.13
CA ARG A 5 20.89 14.65 32.41
C ARG A 5 21.06 16.16 32.60
N HIS A 6 20.02 16.83 33.08
CA HIS A 6 20.15 18.20 33.56
C HIS A 6 21.02 18.18 34.81
N ARG A 7 22.23 18.72 34.66
CA ARG A 7 23.12 19.08 35.76
C ARG A 7 22.43 20.19 36.55
N HIS A 8 21.57 19.81 37.48
CA HIS A 8 21.11 20.71 38.53
C HIS A 8 22.23 20.83 39.56
N SER A 9 23.24 21.65 39.26
CA SER A 9 24.02 22.26 40.34
C SER A 9 23.06 23.17 41.11
N PRO A 10 22.72 22.90 42.38
CA PRO A 10 21.87 23.78 43.15
C PRO A 10 22.56 25.14 43.20
N PRO A 11 21.88 26.22 42.80
CA PRO A 11 22.56 27.48 42.66
C PRO A 11 22.92 28.00 44.06
N LEU A 12 24.21 28.30 44.25
CA LEU A 12 24.83 28.67 45.53
C LEU A 12 24.10 29.82 46.25
N HIS A 13 23.40 30.69 45.51
CA HIS A 13 22.59 31.76 46.08
C HIS A 13 21.42 31.29 46.96
N LYS A 14 21.00 30.02 46.86
CA LYS A 14 19.92 29.46 47.70
C LYS A 14 20.40 29.07 49.10
N LEU A 15 21.71 28.93 49.32
CA LEU A 15 22.30 28.57 50.61
C LEU A 15 22.73 29.79 51.43
N LEU A 16 22.83 30.98 50.83
CA LEU A 16 23.25 32.21 51.51
C LEU A 16 22.30 32.67 52.63
N PRO A 17 20.96 32.65 52.46
CA PRO A 17 20.05 33.10 53.51
C PRO A 17 20.10 32.25 54.80
N PRO A 18 20.07 30.90 54.78
CA PRO A 18 20.10 30.10 56.00
C PRO A 18 21.49 30.14 56.67
N SER A 19 22.59 30.23 55.90
CA SER A 19 23.93 30.34 56.48
C SER A 19 24.14 31.66 57.21
N ALA A 20 23.55 32.76 56.74
CA ALA A 20 23.63 34.06 57.40
C ALA A 20 22.88 34.07 58.74
N VAL A 21 21.69 33.45 58.80
CA VAL A 21 20.91 33.33 60.05
C VAL A 21 21.62 32.43 61.06
N ALA A 22 22.19 31.30 60.61
CA ALA A 22 23.01 30.42 61.46
C ALA A 22 24.27 31.14 61.99
N GLY A 23 24.95 31.90 61.13
CA GLY A 23 26.11 32.71 61.51
C GLY A 23 25.77 33.77 62.56
N ALA A 24 24.65 34.48 62.41
CA ALA A 24 24.19 35.46 63.38
C ALA A 24 23.86 34.82 64.75
N ALA A 25 23.23 33.64 64.76
CA ALA A 25 22.93 32.92 66.00
C ALA A 25 24.19 32.48 66.76
N VAL A 26 25.21 31.97 66.04
CA VAL A 26 26.50 31.59 66.62
C VAL A 26 27.26 32.79 67.17
N VAL A 27 27.25 33.92 66.46
CA VAL A 27 27.87 35.17 66.93
C VAL A 27 27.18 35.70 68.19
N CYS A 28 25.84 35.67 68.24
CA CYS A 28 25.09 36.04 69.45
C CYS A 28 25.37 35.10 70.63
N ALA A 29 25.53 33.80 70.40
CA ALA A 29 25.87 32.83 71.44
C ALA A 29 27.31 33.02 71.97
N ALA A 30 28.26 33.34 71.09
CA ALA A 30 29.64 33.64 71.48
C ALA A 30 29.74 34.96 72.27
N ALA A 31 28.94 35.96 71.92
CA ALA A 31 28.90 37.25 72.62
C ALA A 31 28.37 37.15 74.06
N ALA A 32 27.58 36.11 74.37
CA ALA A 32 27.01 35.91 75.71
C ALA A 32 28.04 35.44 76.76
N TRP A 33 29.26 35.08 76.35
CA TRP A 33 30.35 34.67 77.25
C TRP A 33 31.27 35.82 77.67
N LEU A 34 31.04 37.05 77.20
CA LEU A 34 31.79 38.22 77.66
C LEU A 34 31.28 38.72 79.02
N PRO A 35 32.17 39.07 79.98
CA PRO A 35 31.76 39.61 81.27
C PRO A 35 31.13 41.00 81.09
N GLY A 36 29.87 41.17 81.48
CA GLY A 36 29.10 42.41 81.33
C GLY A 36 27.87 42.46 82.23
N ASP A 37 27.26 43.65 82.33
CA ASP A 37 26.05 43.94 83.11
C ASP A 37 24.87 43.01 82.74
N LEU A 38 24.02 42.65 83.71
CA LEU A 38 22.89 41.71 83.57
C LEU A 38 21.94 42.07 82.43
N VAL A 39 21.85 43.35 82.08
CA VAL A 39 21.05 43.87 80.97
C VAL A 39 21.60 43.41 79.61
N VAL A 40 22.92 43.34 79.44
CA VAL A 40 23.59 42.91 78.20
C VAL A 40 23.28 41.43 77.90
N VAL A 41 23.35 40.58 78.94
CA VAL A 41 23.04 39.15 78.82
C VAL A 41 21.59 38.92 78.41
N ARG A 42 20.64 39.71 78.95
CA ARG A 42 19.21 39.62 78.60
C ARG A 42 18.93 40.04 77.16
N LEU A 43 19.58 41.09 76.67
CA LEU A 43 19.43 41.53 75.27
C LEU A 43 19.99 40.50 74.29
N LEU A 44 21.13 39.87 74.60
CA LEU A 44 21.71 38.82 73.78
C LEU A 44 20.84 37.55 73.75
N ALA A 45 20.28 37.15 74.89
CA ALA A 45 19.34 36.04 74.95
C ALA A 45 18.06 36.31 74.13
N ALA A 46 17.53 37.54 74.19
CA ALA A 46 16.40 37.95 73.37
C ALA A 46 16.73 37.94 71.86
N ALA A 47 17.93 38.39 71.47
CA ALA A 47 18.39 38.32 70.08
C ALA A 47 18.55 36.88 69.58
N ALA A 48 19.09 35.97 70.42
CA ALA A 48 19.21 34.55 70.10
C ALA A 48 17.84 33.87 69.94
N ALA A 49 16.88 34.19 70.83
CA ALA A 49 15.51 33.70 70.71
C ALA A 49 14.82 34.21 69.42
N ALA A 50 15.01 35.48 69.06
CA ALA A 50 14.50 36.03 67.81
C ALA A 50 15.14 35.36 66.56
N ALA A 51 16.44 35.07 66.60
CA ALA A 51 17.13 34.33 65.54
C ALA A 51 16.60 32.89 65.41
N ALA A 52 16.34 32.21 66.53
CA ALA A 52 15.76 30.87 66.53
C ALA A 52 14.34 30.84 65.96
N VAL A 53 13.49 31.80 66.34
CA VAL A 53 12.12 31.92 65.82
C VAL A 53 12.12 32.22 64.32
N THR A 54 12.96 33.15 63.87
CA THR A 54 13.08 33.48 62.43
C THR A 54 13.62 32.31 61.61
N GLY A 55 14.61 31.59 62.12
CA GLY A 55 15.10 30.34 61.52
C GLY A 55 14.01 29.27 61.41
N ALA A 56 13.22 29.07 62.47
CA ALA A 56 12.11 28.12 62.47
C ALA A 56 11.02 28.47 61.45
N VAL A 57 10.66 29.76 61.33
CA VAL A 57 9.69 30.23 60.34
C VAL A 57 10.21 30.04 58.92
N LEU A 58 11.49 30.33 58.66
CA LEU A 58 12.10 30.14 57.35
C LEU A 58 12.10 28.66 56.94
N MET A 59 12.53 27.76 57.83
CA MET A 59 12.49 26.32 57.58
C MET A 59 11.05 25.85 57.30
N ARG A 60 10.07 26.33 58.07
CA ARG A 60 8.67 25.97 57.85
C ARG A 60 8.14 26.47 56.50
N SER A 61 8.56 27.65 56.06
CA SER A 61 8.21 28.19 54.74
C SER A 61 8.86 27.37 53.61
N TRP A 62 10.08 26.91 53.82
CA TRP A 62 10.82 26.09 52.86
C TRP A 62 10.21 24.71 52.70
N ASP A 63 9.88 24.04 53.80
CA ASP A 63 9.19 22.74 53.79
C ASP A 63 7.87 22.82 53.01
N ARG A 64 7.07 23.87 53.25
CA ARG A 64 5.82 24.10 52.53
C ARG A 64 6.06 24.32 51.03
N SER A 65 7.03 25.16 50.67
CA SER A 65 7.35 25.43 49.27
C SER A 65 7.92 24.21 48.53
N ALA A 66 8.69 23.38 49.23
CA ALA A 66 9.24 22.14 48.69
C ALA A 66 8.13 21.10 48.48
N GLY A 67 7.22 20.94 49.45
CA GLY A 67 6.07 20.04 49.34
C GLY A 67 5.14 20.42 48.19
N LEU A 68 4.88 21.72 48.00
CA LEU A 68 4.08 22.20 46.87
C LEU A 68 4.75 21.90 45.52
N ARG A 69 6.06 22.13 45.40
CA ARG A 69 6.82 21.83 44.17
C ARG A 69 6.85 20.33 43.87
N VAL A 70 7.04 19.47 44.87
CA VAL A 70 7.00 18.01 44.69
C VAL A 70 5.62 17.58 44.22
N ALA A 71 4.55 18.08 44.86
CA ALA A 71 3.19 17.77 44.45
C ALA A 71 2.88 18.22 43.01
N GLU A 72 3.38 19.40 42.60
CA GLU A 72 3.22 19.89 41.23
C GLU A 72 4.01 19.03 40.22
N LEU A 73 5.25 18.68 40.53
CA LEU A 73 6.07 17.80 39.68
C LEU A 73 5.46 16.40 39.56
N ASP A 74 4.91 15.86 40.64
CA ASP A 74 4.27 14.55 40.61
C ASP A 74 2.99 14.60 39.78
N ARG A 75 2.16 15.66 39.89
CA ARG A 75 1.00 15.88 39.01
C ARG A 75 1.41 16.01 37.54
N ALA A 76 2.49 16.74 37.26
CA ALA A 76 3.00 16.88 35.90
C ALA A 76 3.48 15.52 35.35
N ARG A 77 4.22 14.74 36.15
CA ARG A 77 4.66 13.40 35.78
C ARG A 77 3.50 12.45 35.51
N THR A 78 2.47 12.44 36.36
CA THR A 78 1.29 11.59 36.14
C THR A 78 0.53 12.00 34.88
N ALA A 79 0.43 13.31 34.62
CA ALA A 79 -0.20 13.81 33.39
C ALA A 79 0.60 13.44 32.14
N ASP A 80 1.93 13.47 32.20
CA ASP A 80 2.79 13.04 31.10
C ASP A 80 2.77 11.53 30.88
N GLN A 81 2.70 10.74 31.95
CA GLN A 81 2.50 9.29 31.88
C GLN A 81 1.17 8.96 31.21
N TRP A 82 0.08 9.61 31.61
CA TRP A 82 -1.23 9.43 30.99
C TRP A 82 -1.20 9.75 29.48
N LYS A 83 -0.59 10.87 29.09
CA LYS A 83 -0.44 11.23 27.66
C LYS A 83 0.41 10.23 26.90
N ALA A 84 1.42 9.64 27.55
CA ALA A 84 2.25 8.62 26.93
C ALA A 84 1.46 7.32 26.75
N GLU A 85 0.66 6.93 27.76
CA GLU A 85 -0.24 5.78 27.73
C GLU A 85 -1.32 5.93 26.64
N GLU A 86 -1.88 7.13 26.49
CA GLU A 86 -2.85 7.46 25.44
C GLU A 86 -2.21 7.30 24.05
N ARG A 87 -1.02 7.87 23.83
CA ARG A 87 -0.28 7.69 22.56
C ARG A 87 0.10 6.23 22.31
N THR A 88 0.41 5.45 23.35
CA THR A 88 0.69 4.02 23.16
C THR A 88 -0.58 3.27 22.76
N ALA A 89 -1.74 3.60 23.34
CA ALA A 89 -3.02 3.01 22.97
C ALA A 89 -3.41 3.37 21.53
N GLU A 90 -3.20 4.61 21.10
CA GLU A 90 -3.40 5.04 19.71
C GLU A 90 -2.52 4.23 18.74
N LEU A 91 -1.22 4.09 19.04
CA LEU A 91 -0.29 3.32 18.21
C LEU A 91 -0.62 1.82 18.17
N GLU A 92 -1.12 1.26 19.28
CA GLU A 92 -1.58 -0.13 19.31
C GLU A 92 -2.82 -0.32 18.44
N SER A 93 -3.77 0.61 18.50
CA SER A 93 -4.95 0.63 17.63
C SER A 93 -4.56 0.71 16.16
N ASP A 94 -3.68 1.65 15.78
CA ASP A 94 -3.18 1.80 14.42
C ASP A 94 -2.48 0.52 13.91
N LEU A 95 -1.72 -0.15 14.79
CA LEU A 95 -1.07 -1.43 14.46
C LEU A 95 -2.10 -2.51 14.18
N ASP A 96 -3.16 -2.61 14.96
CA ASP A 96 -4.22 -3.60 14.78
C ASP A 96 -5.05 -3.32 13.52
N GLU A 97 -5.34 -2.05 13.22
CA GLU A 97 -5.94 -1.66 11.94
C GLU A 97 -5.06 -2.06 10.75
N SER A 98 -3.74 -1.80 10.84
CA SER A 98 -2.81 -2.18 9.78
C SER A 98 -2.74 -3.70 9.57
N ARG A 99 -2.81 -4.49 10.67
CA ARG A 99 -2.85 -5.96 10.62
C ARG A 99 -4.15 -6.44 9.98
N ALA A 100 -5.28 -5.83 10.34
CA ALA A 100 -6.58 -6.16 9.74
C ALA A 100 -6.61 -5.86 8.23
N LEU A 101 -6.05 -4.73 7.80
CA LEU A 101 -5.94 -4.39 6.37
C LEU A 101 -5.03 -5.37 5.62
N ARG A 102 -3.89 -5.76 6.20
CA ARG A 102 -3.01 -6.78 5.61
C ARG A 102 -3.73 -8.12 5.45
N ALA A 103 -4.44 -8.59 6.48
CA ALA A 103 -5.21 -9.83 6.40
C ALA A 103 -6.29 -9.77 5.30
N LYS A 104 -7.00 -8.66 5.16
CA LYS A 104 -7.99 -8.44 4.08
C LYS A 104 -7.35 -8.48 2.70
N LEU A 105 -6.20 -7.84 2.51
CA LEU A 105 -5.47 -7.84 1.24
C LEU A 105 -4.94 -9.23 0.91
N ASP A 106 -4.39 -9.94 1.88
CA ASP A 106 -3.90 -11.31 1.69
C ASP A 106 -5.04 -12.27 1.32
N ALA A 107 -6.22 -12.12 1.93
CA ALA A 107 -7.41 -12.89 1.56
C ALA A 107 -7.82 -12.61 0.10
N LYS A 108 -7.85 -11.33 -0.32
CA LYS A 108 -8.13 -10.95 -1.71
C LYS A 108 -7.09 -11.53 -2.68
N LEU A 109 -5.81 -11.47 -2.35
CA LEU A 109 -4.74 -12.05 -3.18
C LEU A 109 -4.88 -13.57 -3.29
N ARG A 110 -5.20 -14.26 -2.20
CA ARG A 110 -5.49 -15.71 -2.24
C ARG A 110 -6.70 -16.01 -3.12
N ALA A 111 -7.80 -15.27 -2.97
CA ALA A 111 -8.97 -15.42 -3.81
C ALA A 111 -8.63 -15.23 -5.30
N LYS A 112 -7.90 -14.16 -5.65
CA LYS A 112 -7.47 -13.91 -7.03
C LYS A 112 -6.52 -14.96 -7.58
N ARG A 113 -5.64 -15.56 -6.76
CA ARG A 113 -4.81 -16.68 -7.18
C ARG A 113 -5.65 -17.92 -7.50
N VAL A 114 -6.68 -18.19 -6.71
CA VAL A 114 -7.61 -19.30 -6.96
C VAL A 114 -8.42 -19.05 -8.24
N GLU A 115 -8.97 -17.84 -8.43
CA GLU A 115 -9.66 -17.46 -9.68
C GLU A 115 -8.77 -17.64 -10.91
N LEU A 116 -7.50 -17.18 -10.85
CA LEU A 116 -6.56 -17.37 -11.95
C LEU A 116 -6.21 -18.84 -12.21
N ALA A 117 -6.15 -19.67 -11.16
CA ALA A 117 -5.97 -21.10 -11.33
C ALA A 117 -7.21 -21.74 -11.98
N GLY A 118 -8.41 -21.32 -11.60
CA GLY A 118 -9.68 -21.71 -12.23
C GLY A 118 -9.73 -21.38 -13.71
N LEU A 119 -9.45 -20.13 -14.09
CA LEU A 119 -9.43 -19.69 -15.50
C LEU A 119 -8.40 -20.44 -16.35
N ARG A 120 -7.23 -20.75 -15.78
CA ARG A 120 -6.22 -21.60 -16.46
C ARG A 120 -6.73 -23.03 -16.66
N GLY A 121 -7.47 -23.57 -15.69
CA GLY A 121 -8.14 -24.86 -15.81
C GLY A 121 -9.19 -24.86 -16.92
N GLU A 122 -10.09 -23.88 -16.91
CA GLU A 122 -11.13 -23.70 -17.94
C GLU A 122 -10.53 -23.55 -19.34
N HIS A 123 -9.44 -22.78 -19.47
CA HIS A 123 -8.73 -22.64 -20.74
C HIS A 123 -8.14 -23.96 -21.24
N ALA A 124 -7.52 -24.74 -20.35
CA ALA A 124 -7.00 -26.07 -20.69
C ALA A 124 -8.12 -27.02 -21.12
N ASP A 125 -9.27 -26.98 -20.46
CA ASP A 125 -10.44 -27.78 -20.82
C ASP A 125 -11.02 -27.37 -22.17
N LEU A 126 -11.08 -26.06 -22.46
CA LEU A 126 -11.51 -25.54 -23.76
C LEU A 126 -10.60 -26.03 -24.90
N LEU A 127 -9.27 -26.00 -24.68
CA LEU A 127 -8.30 -26.52 -25.65
C LEU A 127 -8.46 -28.03 -25.87
N ARG A 128 -8.72 -28.82 -24.82
CA ARG A 128 -9.00 -30.25 -24.96
C ARG A 128 -10.27 -30.49 -25.80
N ARG A 129 -11.36 -29.77 -25.51
CA ARG A 129 -12.62 -29.86 -26.27
C ARG A 129 -12.46 -29.45 -27.73
N TYR A 130 -11.66 -28.41 -27.99
CA TYR A 130 -11.38 -27.98 -29.35
C TYR A 130 -10.53 -29.01 -30.10
N ALA A 131 -9.49 -29.55 -29.46
CA ALA A 131 -8.67 -30.60 -30.03
C ALA A 131 -9.50 -31.85 -30.36
N THR A 132 -10.38 -32.31 -29.46
CA THR A 132 -11.27 -33.44 -29.74
C THR A 132 -12.20 -33.13 -30.91
N ALA A 133 -12.83 -31.95 -30.92
CA ALA A 133 -13.71 -31.54 -32.02
C ALA A 133 -12.96 -31.50 -33.37
N GLU A 134 -11.69 -31.06 -33.39
CA GLU A 134 -10.89 -31.03 -34.61
C GLU A 134 -10.48 -32.43 -35.06
N THR A 135 -10.15 -33.35 -34.13
CA THR A 135 -9.90 -34.76 -34.46
C THR A 135 -11.14 -35.47 -34.98
N GLU A 136 -12.32 -35.17 -34.43
CA GLU A 136 -13.61 -35.70 -34.90
C GLU A 136 -13.96 -35.18 -36.31
N ARG A 137 -13.67 -33.91 -36.59
CA ARG A 137 -13.83 -33.36 -37.94
C ARG A 137 -12.88 -34.04 -38.94
N ALA A 138 -11.63 -34.25 -38.56
CA ALA A 138 -10.65 -34.93 -39.41
C ALA A 138 -11.06 -36.38 -39.69
N SER A 139 -11.46 -37.14 -38.66
CA SER A 139 -11.91 -38.52 -38.82
C SER A 139 -13.20 -38.63 -39.64
N ALA A 140 -14.12 -37.67 -39.53
CA ALA A 140 -15.31 -37.60 -40.38
C ALA A 140 -14.95 -37.35 -41.86
N LEU A 141 -13.94 -36.51 -42.15
CA LEU A 141 -13.45 -36.29 -43.51
C LEU A 141 -12.73 -37.52 -44.06
N GLU A 142 -11.93 -38.22 -43.25
CA GLU A 142 -11.31 -39.49 -43.64
C GLU A 142 -12.34 -40.58 -43.88
N GLY A 143 -13.36 -40.71 -43.02
CA GLY A 143 -14.47 -41.64 -43.23
C GLY A 143 -15.19 -41.37 -44.55
N ARG A 144 -15.45 -40.10 -44.89
CA ARG A 144 -16.01 -39.75 -46.22
C ARG A 144 -15.07 -40.09 -47.38
N ARG A 145 -13.76 -39.91 -47.23
CA ARG A 145 -12.78 -40.30 -48.26
C ARG A 145 -12.75 -41.81 -48.47
N VAL A 146 -12.77 -42.60 -47.39
CA VAL A 146 -12.79 -44.06 -47.46
C VAL A 146 -14.07 -44.55 -48.16
N LEU A 147 -15.23 -44.02 -47.77
CA LEU A 147 -16.50 -44.33 -48.45
C LEU A 147 -16.49 -43.93 -49.93
N ALA A 148 -15.90 -42.77 -50.27
CA ALA A 148 -15.73 -42.37 -51.65
C ALA A 148 -14.84 -43.35 -52.42
N LEU A 149 -13.72 -43.79 -51.84
CA LEU A 149 -12.83 -44.80 -52.45
C LEU A 149 -13.49 -46.17 -52.60
N GLU A 150 -14.35 -46.58 -51.66
CA GLU A 150 -15.10 -47.85 -51.76
C GLU A 150 -16.17 -47.78 -52.86
N THR A 151 -16.90 -46.66 -52.94
CA THR A 151 -17.91 -46.44 -53.98
C THR A 151 -17.31 -46.26 -55.37
N THR A 152 -16.21 -45.51 -55.50
CA THR A 152 -15.48 -45.39 -56.78
C THR A 152 -14.70 -46.67 -57.08
N GLY A 153 -14.12 -47.37 -56.11
CA GLY A 153 -13.45 -48.66 -56.32
C GLY A 153 -14.39 -49.77 -56.81
N ALA A 154 -15.68 -49.71 -56.44
CA ALA A 154 -16.72 -50.57 -56.96
C ALA A 154 -17.25 -50.13 -58.35
N ALA A 155 -17.19 -48.83 -58.68
CA ALA A 155 -17.64 -48.27 -59.96
C ALA A 155 -16.52 -48.16 -61.03
N ASP A 156 -15.25 -48.09 -60.62
CA ASP A 156 -14.03 -47.95 -61.42
C ASP A 156 -13.34 -49.29 -61.70
N ALA A 157 -14.11 -50.38 -61.71
CA ALA A 157 -13.84 -51.50 -62.62
C ALA A 157 -14.10 -51.13 -64.10
N LYS A 158 -14.38 -49.84 -64.38
CA LYS A 158 -14.39 -49.26 -65.73
C LYS A 158 -13.07 -48.56 -66.02
N ALA A 159 -12.10 -49.36 -66.46
CA ALA A 159 -10.91 -48.98 -67.21
C ALA A 159 -10.41 -47.54 -67.03
N LEU A 160 -9.56 -47.32 -66.02
CA LEU A 160 -8.60 -46.20 -66.02
C LEU A 160 -7.88 -46.21 -67.37
N PRO A 161 -7.89 -45.11 -68.17
CA PRO A 161 -7.04 -45.05 -69.35
C PRO A 161 -5.61 -45.20 -68.87
N ALA A 162 -4.88 -46.12 -69.51
CA ALA A 162 -3.48 -46.39 -69.21
C ALA A 162 -2.72 -45.07 -69.01
N ALA A 163 -1.96 -45.00 -67.91
CA ALA A 163 -1.16 -43.85 -67.53
C ALA A 163 -0.47 -43.27 -68.78
N SER A 164 -1.00 -42.15 -69.29
CA SER A 164 -0.35 -41.46 -70.40
C SER A 164 0.98 -40.96 -69.87
N THR A 165 2.05 -41.45 -70.48
CA THR A 165 3.41 -41.02 -70.16
C THR A 165 3.45 -39.50 -70.24
N PRO A 166 3.94 -38.80 -69.21
CA PRO A 166 3.90 -37.35 -69.17
C PRO A 166 4.64 -36.80 -70.39
N THR A 167 3.89 -36.16 -71.28
CA THR A 167 4.43 -35.67 -72.54
C THR A 167 5.33 -34.45 -72.28
N PRO A 168 6.38 -34.22 -73.09
CA PRO A 168 7.24 -33.05 -72.96
C PRO A 168 6.47 -31.72 -72.95
N GLU A 169 5.32 -31.68 -73.64
CA GLU A 169 4.40 -30.53 -73.63
C GLU A 169 3.71 -30.32 -72.29
N ALA A 170 3.34 -31.39 -71.58
CA ALA A 170 2.76 -31.30 -70.24
C ALA A 170 3.75 -30.68 -69.25
N TYR A 171 5.04 -31.07 -69.32
CA TYR A 171 6.09 -30.44 -68.51
C TYR A 171 6.32 -28.97 -68.86
N ARG A 172 6.24 -28.61 -70.15
CA ARG A 172 6.34 -27.20 -70.57
C ARG A 172 5.17 -26.35 -70.06
N ARG A 173 3.94 -26.85 -70.14
CA ARG A 173 2.76 -26.15 -69.58
C ARG A 173 2.84 -26.03 -68.07
N ALA A 174 3.30 -27.06 -67.36
CA ALA A 174 3.51 -27.00 -65.92
C ALA A 174 4.58 -25.96 -65.54
N ALA A 175 5.69 -25.89 -66.29
CA ALA A 175 6.73 -24.89 -66.08
C ALA A 175 6.23 -23.46 -66.36
N GLN A 176 5.38 -23.26 -67.36
CA GLN A 176 4.72 -21.98 -67.63
C GLN A 176 3.77 -21.59 -66.50
N ALA A 177 2.93 -22.52 -66.03
CA ALA A 177 2.02 -22.28 -64.90
C ALA A 177 2.76 -21.89 -63.61
N LEU A 178 3.92 -22.51 -63.34
CA LEU A 178 4.77 -22.16 -62.20
C LEU A 178 5.41 -20.77 -62.35
N ARG A 179 5.78 -20.36 -63.57
CA ARG A 179 6.29 -19.01 -63.85
C ARG A 179 5.20 -17.94 -63.70
N ASP A 180 3.96 -18.28 -64.03
CA ASP A 180 2.82 -17.36 -63.93
C ASP A 180 2.19 -17.30 -62.52
N LEU A 181 2.54 -18.24 -61.64
CA LEU A 181 2.05 -18.33 -60.27
C LEU A 181 2.20 -17.03 -59.45
N PRO A 182 3.37 -16.36 -59.39
CA PRO A 182 3.50 -15.10 -58.64
C PRO A 182 2.63 -13.98 -59.21
N ARG A 183 2.46 -13.92 -60.53
CA ARG A 183 1.59 -12.94 -61.20
C ARG A 183 0.12 -13.19 -60.88
N ASN A 184 -0.28 -14.46 -60.86
CA ASN A 184 -1.63 -14.89 -60.50
C ASN A 184 -1.92 -14.63 -59.01
N ALA A 185 -0.95 -14.87 -58.12
CA ALA A 185 -1.07 -14.55 -56.70
C ALA A 185 -1.24 -13.04 -56.46
N ALA A 186 -0.45 -12.20 -57.14
CA ALA A 186 -0.58 -10.75 -57.08
C ALA A 186 -1.96 -10.28 -57.61
N ALA A 187 -2.44 -10.87 -58.71
CA ALA A 187 -3.76 -10.57 -59.26
C ALA A 187 -4.90 -10.97 -58.30
N GLN A 188 -4.78 -12.11 -57.62
CA GLN A 188 -5.76 -12.54 -56.60
C GLN A 188 -5.74 -11.62 -55.37
N GLN A 189 -4.57 -11.19 -54.93
CA GLN A 189 -4.46 -10.27 -53.80
C GLN A 189 -5.05 -8.89 -54.14
N ALA A 190 -4.79 -8.38 -55.36
CA ALA A 190 -5.41 -7.16 -55.86
C ALA A 190 -6.95 -7.26 -55.86
N ARG A 191 -7.51 -8.37 -56.36
CA ARG A 191 -8.96 -8.62 -56.34
C ARG A 191 -9.52 -8.59 -54.93
N ARG A 192 -8.90 -9.30 -53.98
CA ARG A 192 -9.32 -9.30 -52.57
C ARG A 192 -9.29 -7.90 -51.96
N THR A 193 -8.27 -7.09 -52.27
CA THR A 193 -8.21 -5.71 -51.78
C THR A 193 -9.30 -4.83 -52.38
N THR A 194 -9.60 -4.97 -53.67
CA THR A 194 -10.69 -4.23 -54.32
C THR A 194 -12.07 -4.65 -53.82
N GLU A 195 -12.27 -5.94 -53.55
CA GLU A 195 -13.51 -6.47 -52.98
C GLU A 195 -13.69 -5.99 -51.54
N ALA A 196 -12.62 -5.96 -50.73
CA ALA A 196 -12.66 -5.43 -49.38
C ALA A 196 -12.93 -3.91 -49.34
N ALA A 197 -12.39 -3.15 -50.28
CA ALA A 197 -12.70 -1.72 -50.42
C ALA A 197 -14.18 -1.51 -50.79
N ARG A 198 -14.68 -2.23 -51.80
CA ARG A 198 -16.10 -2.18 -52.19
C ARG A 198 -17.04 -2.56 -51.04
N ALA A 199 -16.67 -3.55 -50.24
CA ALA A 199 -17.46 -3.96 -49.08
C ALA A 199 -17.52 -2.85 -48.00
N ARG A 200 -16.42 -2.11 -47.79
CA ARG A 200 -16.39 -0.95 -46.88
C ARG A 200 -17.25 0.20 -47.41
N ASP A 201 -17.13 0.54 -48.69
CA ASP A 201 -17.93 1.62 -49.30
C ASP A 201 -19.44 1.32 -49.28
N LEU A 202 -19.83 0.05 -49.39
CA LEU A 202 -21.22 -0.38 -49.26
C LEU A 202 -21.71 -0.33 -47.81
N ALA A 203 -20.86 -0.68 -46.84
CA ALA A 203 -21.18 -0.59 -45.42
C ALA A 203 -21.31 0.86 -44.95
N GLU A 204 -20.49 1.78 -45.50
CA GLU A 204 -20.58 3.21 -45.23
C GLU A 204 -21.88 3.80 -45.81
N ARG A 205 -22.22 3.51 -47.07
CA ARG A 205 -23.49 3.92 -47.67
C ARG A 205 -24.73 3.36 -46.96
N ALA A 206 -24.65 2.14 -46.43
CA ALA A 206 -25.73 1.58 -45.63
C ALA A 206 -25.95 2.35 -44.31
N ARG A 207 -24.86 2.80 -43.67
CA ARG A 207 -24.92 3.63 -42.44
C ARG A 207 -25.46 5.03 -42.71
N GLU A 208 -25.08 5.65 -43.82
CA GLU A 208 -25.60 6.97 -44.23
C GLU A 208 -27.10 6.94 -44.57
N THR A 209 -27.63 5.78 -44.98
CA THR A 209 -29.06 5.61 -45.29
C THR A 209 -29.91 5.36 -44.03
N GLU A 210 -29.28 4.96 -42.91
CA GLU A 210 -29.95 4.69 -41.62
C GLU A 210 -30.00 5.89 -40.65
N GLU A 211 -29.45 7.06 -41.00
CA GLU A 211 -29.62 8.27 -40.18
C GLU A 211 -31.02 8.91 -40.40
N PRO A 212 -31.88 9.01 -39.35
CA PRO A 212 -33.21 9.60 -39.50
C PRO A 212 -33.14 11.13 -39.48
N GLN A 213 -33.78 11.75 -40.49
CA GLN A 213 -34.09 13.17 -40.55
C GLN A 213 -34.87 13.63 -39.30
N GLY A 214 -34.17 14.28 -38.36
CA GLY A 214 -34.72 15.00 -37.22
C GLY A 214 -35.00 16.46 -37.58
N LYS A 215 -36.28 16.84 -37.48
CA LYS A 215 -36.88 18.11 -37.89
C LYS A 215 -36.48 19.32 -37.03
N HIS A 216 -36.53 20.47 -37.70
CA HIS A 216 -36.54 21.86 -37.24
C HIS A 216 -37.48 22.20 -36.06
N ALA A 217 -37.04 23.11 -35.18
CA ALA A 217 -37.75 24.29 -34.60
C ALA A 217 -36.89 24.88 -33.44
N ALA A 218 -36.22 26.05 -33.57
CA ALA A 218 -36.71 27.43 -33.54
C ALA A 218 -36.74 28.09 -32.14
N ALA A 219 -35.86 29.09 -31.92
CA ALA A 219 -36.03 30.37 -31.20
C ALA A 219 -34.64 30.94 -30.84
N ALA A 220 -34.09 31.95 -31.53
CA ALA A 220 -34.21 33.40 -31.22
C ALA A 220 -33.71 33.74 -29.81
N GLY A 221 -32.75 34.63 -29.54
CA GLY A 221 -31.96 35.60 -30.31
C GLY A 221 -31.29 36.54 -29.28
N SER A 222 -30.14 37.14 -29.59
CA SER A 222 -29.82 38.53 -29.24
C SER A 222 -28.41 38.89 -29.69
N GLU A 223 -28.30 40.15 -30.08
CA GLU A 223 -27.34 40.71 -30.98
C GLU A 223 -26.23 41.50 -30.26
N HIS A 224 -25.03 41.42 -30.83
CA HIS A 224 -24.09 42.51 -31.09
C HIS A 224 -23.61 43.46 -29.97
N ALA A 225 -22.30 43.41 -29.68
CA ALA A 225 -21.43 44.60 -29.70
C ALA A 225 -19.96 44.21 -29.95
N ARG A 226 -19.47 44.51 -31.16
CA ARG A 226 -18.06 44.57 -31.58
C ARG A 226 -17.78 46.03 -31.95
N PRO A 227 -16.53 46.53 -31.91
CA PRO A 227 -15.57 46.33 -33.03
C PRO A 227 -14.18 45.90 -32.53
N ALA A 228 -13.45 44.99 -33.20
CA ALA A 228 -12.64 45.16 -34.44
C ALA A 228 -11.40 46.05 -34.21
N ALA A 229 -10.17 45.75 -34.66
CA ALA A 229 -9.55 44.62 -35.35
C ALA A 229 -8.03 44.89 -35.40
N ALA A 230 -7.25 43.89 -35.86
CA ALA A 230 -6.02 43.97 -36.67
C ALA A 230 -4.71 43.45 -36.06
N LEU A 231 -4.33 42.26 -36.56
CA LEU A 231 -3.06 41.92 -37.25
C LEU A 231 -1.71 42.24 -36.59
N ALA A 232 -0.90 41.20 -36.30
CA ALA A 232 0.35 40.88 -37.02
C ALA A 232 1.23 39.85 -36.26
N LEU A 233 1.87 38.96 -37.01
CA LEU A 233 3.04 38.11 -36.68
C LEU A 233 4.04 38.29 -37.86
N PRO A 234 5.33 37.88 -37.79
CA PRO A 234 6.25 37.68 -36.66
C PRO A 234 7.64 38.34 -36.91
N ALA A 235 8.57 38.37 -35.94
CA ALA A 235 10.00 38.55 -36.23
C ALA A 235 10.96 38.05 -35.11
N ALA A 236 11.88 37.18 -35.51
CA ALA A 236 13.29 37.01 -35.14
C ALA A 236 13.78 37.08 -33.66
N ALA A 237 14.49 36.01 -33.26
CA ALA A 237 15.33 35.88 -32.06
C ALA A 237 16.65 36.72 -32.15
N PRO A 238 17.44 36.91 -31.06
CA PRO A 238 18.34 35.83 -30.61
C PRO A 238 18.69 35.76 -29.08
N ALA A 239 19.24 34.59 -28.72
CA ALA A 239 20.34 34.33 -27.77
C ALA A 239 20.17 34.49 -26.23
N ALA A 240 19.82 33.35 -25.61
CA ALA A 240 20.47 32.66 -24.48
C ALA A 240 21.54 33.37 -23.62
N LEU A 241 21.28 33.42 -22.30
CA LEU A 241 22.24 33.09 -21.22
C LEU A 241 21.49 32.38 -20.07
N PRO A 242 22.05 31.32 -19.44
CA PRO A 242 21.34 30.51 -18.45
C PRO A 242 21.38 31.12 -17.04
N ALA A 243 20.23 31.14 -16.37
CA ALA A 243 20.12 31.44 -14.95
C ALA A 243 20.66 30.27 -14.10
N VAL A 244 21.51 30.61 -13.13
CA VAL A 244 22.16 29.70 -12.18
C VAL A 244 21.12 29.13 -11.20
N PRO A 245 21.00 27.80 -11.02
CA PRO A 245 20.18 27.24 -9.95
C PRO A 245 20.90 27.31 -8.61
N THR A 246 20.18 27.82 -7.61
CA THR A 246 20.57 27.88 -6.19
C THR A 246 20.77 26.49 -5.60
N ALA A 247 21.90 26.29 -4.92
CA ALA A 247 22.33 25.04 -4.33
C ALA A 247 21.37 24.51 -3.26
N SER A 248 20.98 23.24 -3.38
CA SER A 248 20.29 22.47 -2.34
C SER A 248 21.30 22.01 -1.28
N ALA A 249 20.97 22.22 -0.01
CA ALA A 249 21.77 21.78 1.11
C ALA A 249 21.76 20.24 1.22
N ILE A 250 22.95 19.64 1.16
CA ILE A 250 23.17 18.21 1.31
C ILE A 250 23.08 17.86 2.80
N VAL A 251 22.14 16.95 3.14
CA VAL A 251 22.06 16.33 4.47
C VAL A 251 23.30 15.44 4.66
N PRO A 252 24.10 15.61 5.74
CA PRO A 252 25.23 14.74 5.99
C PRO A 252 24.75 13.30 6.29
N TYR A 253 25.38 12.36 5.60
CA TYR A 253 25.19 10.91 5.74
C TYR A 253 25.25 10.50 7.23
N ALA A 254 24.14 10.06 7.80
CA ALA A 254 24.18 9.35 9.06
C ALA A 254 24.99 8.06 8.86
N ALA A 255 25.98 7.84 9.73
CA ALA A 255 26.82 6.65 9.71
C ALA A 255 25.94 5.38 9.79
N ARG A 256 25.94 4.58 8.71
CA ARG A 256 25.29 3.28 8.68
C ARG A 256 25.95 2.37 9.71
N ARG A 257 25.16 1.86 10.65
CA ARG A 257 25.54 0.77 11.55
C ARG A 257 25.78 -0.49 10.69
N PRO A 258 26.88 -1.25 10.88
CA PRO A 258 27.07 -2.51 10.15
C PRO A 258 25.93 -3.47 10.47
N VAL A 259 25.22 -3.91 9.44
CA VAL A 259 24.31 -5.06 9.52
C VAL A 259 25.18 -6.32 9.56
N PRO A 260 24.98 -7.25 10.50
CA PRO A 260 25.73 -8.51 10.49
C PRO A 260 25.42 -9.25 9.18
N ARG A 261 26.45 -9.56 8.40
CA ARG A 261 26.33 -10.51 7.30
C ARG A 261 26.06 -11.88 7.94
N PRO A 262 25.02 -12.62 7.53
CA PRO A 262 25.00 -14.04 7.84
C PRO A 262 26.16 -14.68 7.06
N GLU A 263 27.24 -15.00 7.76
CA GLU A 263 28.24 -15.90 7.23
C GLU A 263 27.54 -17.21 6.90
N GLY A 264 27.54 -17.57 5.61
CA GLY A 264 26.88 -18.76 5.10
C GLY A 264 27.52 -20.00 5.67
N GLY A 265 26.95 -20.55 6.74
CA GLY A 265 27.23 -21.89 7.23
C GLY A 265 26.56 -22.93 6.34
N PHE A 266 27.17 -23.22 5.19
CA PHE A 266 26.81 -24.39 4.40
C PHE A 266 27.44 -25.63 5.04
N ASP A 267 26.65 -26.40 5.78
CA ASP A 267 27.08 -27.67 6.39
C ASP A 267 26.83 -28.82 5.41
N PHE A 268 27.90 -29.28 4.75
CA PHE A 268 27.85 -30.37 3.78
C PHE A 268 27.54 -31.75 4.41
N PHE A 269 27.77 -31.92 5.71
CA PHE A 269 27.58 -33.20 6.41
C PHE A 269 26.37 -33.22 7.36
N GLY A 270 25.60 -32.13 7.46
CA GLY A 270 24.34 -32.06 8.20
C GLY A 270 24.44 -32.23 9.73
N THR A 271 25.65 -32.13 10.28
CA THR A 271 25.92 -32.38 11.70
C THR A 271 25.39 -31.29 12.63
N GLN A 272 25.24 -30.06 12.15
CA GLN A 272 24.70 -28.95 12.96
C GLN A 272 23.20 -29.11 13.25
N LYS A 273 22.44 -29.74 12.34
CA LYS A 273 21.01 -29.99 12.53
C LYS A 273 20.76 -31.06 13.60
N ALA A 274 21.66 -32.03 13.74
CA ALA A 274 21.60 -33.07 14.77
C ALA A 274 21.92 -32.50 16.17
N ALA A 275 22.92 -31.64 16.30
CA ALA A 275 23.24 -30.97 17.56
C ALA A 275 22.11 -30.05 18.02
N ALA A 276 21.55 -29.23 17.12
CA ALA A 276 20.43 -28.34 17.42
C ALA A 276 19.13 -29.10 17.77
N ALA A 277 18.92 -30.29 17.20
CA ALA A 277 17.77 -31.14 17.55
C ALA A 277 17.92 -31.77 18.95
N ILE A 278 19.13 -32.15 19.35
CA ILE A 278 19.40 -32.70 20.69
C ILE A 278 19.26 -31.61 21.76
N GLU A 279 19.70 -30.39 21.47
CA GLU A 279 19.57 -29.24 22.38
C GLU A 279 18.10 -28.76 22.48
N ALA A 280 17.32 -28.83 21.40
CA ALA A 280 15.89 -28.51 21.41
C ALA A 280 15.05 -29.51 22.22
N VAL A 281 15.41 -30.80 22.21
CA VAL A 281 14.74 -31.84 23.01
C VAL A 281 15.04 -31.69 24.51
N GLN A 282 16.20 -31.12 24.87
CA GLN A 282 16.56 -30.86 26.27
C GLN A 282 15.87 -29.61 26.85
N HIS A 283 15.39 -28.69 26.01
CA HIS A 283 14.74 -27.44 26.42
C HIS A 283 13.20 -27.47 26.35
N THR A 284 12.58 -28.56 25.91
CA THR A 284 11.14 -28.78 26.08
C THR A 284 10.85 -29.27 27.50
N ASP A 285 10.45 -28.32 28.35
CA ASP A 285 10.00 -28.52 29.72
C ASP A 285 8.91 -29.60 29.83
N LEU A 286 9.10 -30.53 30.77
CA LEU A 286 8.16 -31.56 31.23
C LEU A 286 6.95 -30.98 32.00
N ALA A 287 6.48 -29.77 31.68
CA ALA A 287 5.46 -29.08 32.48
C ALA A 287 4.00 -29.25 31.98
N ASP A 288 3.78 -29.79 30.77
CA ASP A 288 2.44 -29.86 30.15
C ASP A 288 1.88 -31.31 30.04
N VAL A 289 2.16 -32.15 31.05
CA VAL A 289 1.53 -33.48 31.16
C VAL A 289 0.64 -33.53 32.39
N VAL A 290 -0.48 -32.80 32.36
CA VAL A 290 -1.65 -33.08 33.20
C VAL A 290 -2.94 -32.80 32.41
N GLY A 291 -3.62 -33.88 31.99
CA GLY A 291 -5.08 -33.94 32.12
C GLY A 291 -5.95 -33.68 30.89
N GLU A 292 -5.68 -34.32 29.76
CA GLU A 292 -6.70 -34.60 28.75
C GLU A 292 -7.39 -35.92 29.15
N GLU A 293 -8.51 -35.87 29.89
CA GLU A 293 -9.54 -36.93 29.99
C GLU A 293 -10.54 -36.64 31.15
N ALA A 294 -11.60 -35.87 30.87
CA ALA A 294 -12.91 -36.00 31.52
C ALA A 294 -13.92 -35.01 30.91
N LEU A 295 -14.67 -35.44 29.89
CA LEU A 295 -16.13 -35.21 29.71
C LEU A 295 -16.57 -35.55 28.27
N ALA A 296 -16.83 -36.84 28.06
CA ALA A 296 -17.86 -37.35 27.16
C ALA A 296 -19.25 -36.97 27.75
N ALA A 297 -20.40 -36.80 27.08
CA ALA A 297 -20.88 -36.96 25.71
C ALA A 297 -22.27 -36.23 25.58
N PRO A 298 -23.26 -36.63 24.75
CA PRO A 298 -23.59 -36.05 23.44
C PRO A 298 -25.04 -35.48 23.33
N PHE A 299 -25.32 -34.60 22.38
CA PHE A 299 -26.70 -34.39 21.89
C PHE A 299 -26.76 -34.23 20.37
N LEU A 300 -27.53 -35.13 19.76
CA LEU A 300 -27.95 -35.18 18.36
C LEU A 300 -28.99 -34.10 18.05
N THR A 301 -28.86 -33.40 16.92
CA THR A 301 -29.99 -33.10 16.01
C THR A 301 -29.48 -32.91 14.57
N PRO A 302 -30.18 -33.42 13.55
CA PRO A 302 -29.89 -33.17 12.14
C PRO A 302 -30.82 -32.07 11.60
N VAL A 303 -30.27 -31.07 10.89
CA VAL A 303 -31.06 -30.17 10.04
C VAL A 303 -30.32 -29.95 8.72
N GLY A 304 -30.96 -30.36 7.62
CA GLY A 304 -30.46 -30.22 6.26
C GLY A 304 -30.58 -28.79 5.69
N PRO A 305 -30.11 -28.58 4.45
CA PRO A 305 -29.95 -27.24 3.85
C PRO A 305 -31.24 -26.75 3.16
N PRO A 306 -31.51 -25.43 3.14
CA PRO A 306 -32.38 -24.83 2.13
C PRO A 306 -31.59 -24.33 0.89
N PRO A 307 -32.20 -24.34 -0.30
CA PRO A 307 -31.55 -24.05 -1.58
C PRO A 307 -31.68 -22.58 -2.01
N GLY A 308 -30.72 -22.12 -2.81
CA GLY A 308 -30.93 -21.12 -3.86
C GLY A 308 -31.08 -19.65 -3.46
N ALA A 309 -30.01 -18.87 -3.67
CA ALA A 309 -30.12 -17.46 -4.04
C ALA A 309 -28.89 -17.04 -4.87
N ILE A 310 -29.03 -17.20 -6.18
CA ILE A 310 -28.11 -16.70 -7.20
C ILE A 310 -28.47 -15.23 -7.46
N GLY A 311 -27.46 -14.36 -7.48
CA GLY A 311 -27.44 -13.13 -8.29
C GLY A 311 -28.29 -11.96 -7.81
N HIS A 312 -27.77 -11.17 -6.87
CA HIS A 312 -28.15 -9.77 -6.74
C HIS A 312 -27.02 -8.90 -7.30
N VAL A 313 -27.20 -8.42 -8.54
CA VAL A 313 -26.34 -7.39 -9.14
C VAL A 313 -26.79 -6.07 -8.53
N ILE A 314 -25.98 -5.54 -7.62
CA ILE A 314 -26.20 -4.21 -7.05
C ILE A 314 -25.80 -3.20 -8.12
N ASP A 315 -26.78 -2.41 -8.57
CA ASP A 315 -26.55 -1.37 -9.55
C ASP A 315 -25.78 -0.20 -8.90
N LEU A 316 -24.50 -0.06 -9.26
CA LEU A 316 -23.59 0.97 -8.73
C LEU A 316 -23.72 2.32 -9.45
N THR A 317 -24.60 2.42 -10.46
CA THR A 317 -24.75 3.66 -11.25
C THR A 317 -25.55 4.75 -10.55
N ALA A 318 -26.22 4.44 -9.43
CA ALA A 318 -27.04 5.41 -8.70
C ALA A 318 -26.32 6.12 -7.53
N HIS A 319 -25.04 5.82 -7.26
CA HIS A 319 -24.31 6.38 -6.12
C HIS A 319 -23.10 7.24 -6.52
N ASP A 320 -23.03 7.72 -7.76
CA ASP A 320 -21.99 8.65 -8.22
C ASP A 320 -22.43 10.12 -8.04
N GLU A 321 -23.01 10.45 -6.88
CA GLU A 321 -23.15 11.83 -6.45
C GLU A 321 -21.82 12.27 -5.84
N THR A 322 -20.93 12.78 -6.69
CA THR A 322 -19.75 13.51 -6.24
C THR A 322 -20.22 14.80 -5.54
N GLU A 323 -20.37 14.78 -4.22
CA GLU A 323 -20.44 16.02 -3.45
C GLU A 323 -19.13 16.80 -3.70
N GLN A 324 -19.21 17.84 -4.51
CA GLN A 324 -18.11 18.78 -4.71
C GLN A 324 -17.93 19.53 -3.38
N LEU A 325 -16.93 19.11 -2.61
CA LEU A 325 -16.49 19.81 -1.40
C LEU A 325 -16.16 21.27 -1.75
N ASP A 326 -16.94 22.21 -1.21
CA ASP A 326 -16.69 23.64 -1.37
C ASP A 326 -15.42 24.03 -0.60
N VAL A 327 -14.31 24.12 -1.33
CA VAL A 327 -12.98 24.46 -0.81
C VAL A 327 -12.84 25.93 -0.40
N ALA A 328 -13.83 26.78 -0.68
CA ALA A 328 -13.82 28.17 -0.25
C ALA A 328 -13.99 28.28 1.28
N THR A 329 -14.94 27.54 1.86
CA THR A 329 -15.27 27.56 3.29
C THR A 329 -14.13 27.02 4.17
N LEU A 330 -13.32 26.09 3.64
CA LEU A 330 -12.14 25.55 4.32
C LEU A 330 -10.97 26.54 4.38
N ARG A 331 -10.88 27.51 3.46
CA ARG A 331 -9.80 28.52 3.47
C ARG A 331 -10.04 29.63 4.49
N ASP A 332 -11.29 29.98 4.76
CA ASP A 332 -11.63 31.02 5.75
C ASP A 332 -11.42 30.51 7.19
N ALA A 333 -11.62 29.22 7.44
CA ALA A 333 -11.40 28.61 8.76
C ALA A 333 -9.91 28.49 9.17
N VAL A 334 -8.99 28.51 8.21
CA VAL A 334 -7.53 28.42 8.46
C VAL A 334 -6.89 29.79 8.70
N ASN A 335 -7.59 30.87 8.31
CA ASN A 335 -7.09 32.25 8.45
C ASN A 335 -7.75 33.04 9.61
N SER A 336 -8.52 32.38 10.48
CA SER A 336 -9.07 32.96 11.72
C SER A 336 -8.25 32.61 12.95
#